data_AF-A0A1Q4VI62-F1
#
_entry.id   AF-A0A1Q4VI62-F1
#
_cell.length_a   1.000
_cell.length_b   1.000
_cell.length_c   1.000
_cell.angle_alpha   90.00
_cell.angle_beta   90.00
_cell.angle_gamma   90.00
#
_symmetry.space_group_name_H-M   'P 1'
#
loop_
_entity.id
_entity.type
_entity.pdbx_description
1 polymer ?
#
loop_
_entity_poly.entity_id
_entity_poly.type
_entity_poly.pdbx_seq_one_letter_code
_entity_poly.pdbx_strand_id
1 'polypeptide(L)' 'MGEQEARALSQYHHAILADATREGMKLYFGDGTVEQVTPEVREKARAFMQQTLERDWPGYIGGLIADGKIRTA' A
#
# COMPACT_ATOMS: atom_id res chain seq x y z
N MET A 1 16.97 10.97 -13.15
CA MET A 1 16.99 11.09 -11.67
C MET A 1 15.92 10.13 -11.18
N GLY A 2 16.16 8.84 -10.92
CA GLY A 2 17.39 8.17 -10.52
C GLY A 2 17.20 7.67 -9.08
N GLU A 3 16.52 6.54 -8.92
CA GLU A 3 16.58 5.62 -7.76
C GLU A 3 16.46 6.22 -6.35
N GLN A 4 15.28 6.76 -6.00
CA GLN A 4 14.96 7.04 -4.59
C GLN A 4 13.50 6.76 -4.18
N GLU A 5 12.74 6.01 -4.97
CA GLU A 5 11.32 5.72 -4.68
C GLU A 5 11.08 4.48 -3.80
N ALA A 6 12.13 3.87 -3.23
CA ALA A 6 12.01 2.58 -2.57
C ALA A 6 11.93 2.60 -1.02
N ARG A 7 11.85 3.75 -0.34
CA ARG A 7 12.04 3.77 1.13
C ARG A 7 10.99 4.43 2.02
N ALA A 8 9.85 4.84 1.48
CA ALA A 8 8.72 5.22 2.33
C ALA A 8 7.46 4.56 1.80
N LEU A 9 6.71 3.91 2.69
CA LEU A 9 5.29 3.59 2.47
C LEU A 9 4.64 4.83 1.84
N SER A 10 4.33 4.76 0.55
CA SER A 10 3.85 5.93 -0.19
C SER A 10 2.56 6.40 0.47
N GLN A 11 2.54 7.66 0.92
CA GLN A 11 1.42 8.26 1.65
C GLN A 11 0.10 8.09 0.89
N TYR A 12 0.16 8.10 -0.45
CA TYR A 12 -0.94 7.77 -1.36
C TYR A 12 -1.51 6.36 -1.12
N HIS A 13 -0.65 5.34 -1.12
CA HIS A 13 -1.05 3.94 -0.92
C HIS A 13 -1.60 3.71 0.49
N HIS A 14 -0.99 4.35 1.50
CA HIS A 14 -1.48 4.29 2.87
C HIS A 14 -2.86 4.94 3.00
N ALA A 15 -3.08 6.11 2.40
CA ALA A 15 -4.39 6.77 2.39
C ALA A 15 -5.47 5.90 1.73
N ILE A 16 -5.12 5.19 0.64
CA ILE A 16 -6.05 4.29 -0.05
C ILE A 16 -6.45 3.07 0.80
N LEU A 17 -5.48 2.48 1.51
CA LEU A 17 -5.71 1.25 2.27
C LEU A 17 -6.29 1.50 3.67
N ALA A 18 -6.04 2.66 4.28
CA ALA A 18 -6.56 2.99 5.61
C ALA A 18 -8.08 3.23 5.61
N ASP A 19 -8.65 3.70 4.50
CA ASP A 19 -10.10 3.89 4.33
C ASP A 19 -10.69 2.80 3.41
N ALA A 20 -10.55 1.54 3.84
CA ALA A 20 -10.99 0.36 3.10
C ALA A 20 -12.53 0.21 3.01
N THR A 21 -13.29 1.02 3.75
CA THR A 21 -14.74 0.82 3.94
C THR A 21 -15.62 1.80 3.17
N ARG A 22 -15.08 2.87 2.59
CA ARG A 22 -15.87 3.87 1.86
C ARG A 22 -15.80 3.69 0.35
N GLU A 23 -16.86 3.17 -0.24
CA GLU A 23 -17.15 3.45 -1.65
C GLU A 23 -17.22 4.97 -1.83
N GLY A 24 -16.47 5.52 -2.79
CA GLY A 24 -16.54 6.96 -3.11
C GLY A 24 -15.39 7.84 -2.61
N MET A 25 -14.31 7.31 -2.03
CA MET A 25 -13.16 8.13 -1.61
C MET A 25 -12.54 8.92 -2.77
N LYS A 26 -12.22 10.19 -2.51
CA LYS A 26 -11.53 11.10 -3.44
C LYS A 26 -10.23 11.58 -2.84
N LEU A 27 -9.16 11.59 -3.62
CA LEU A 27 -7.87 12.16 -3.27
C LEU A 27 -7.74 13.55 -3.91
N TYR A 28 -7.33 14.52 -3.11
CA TYR A 28 -7.13 15.90 -3.55
C TYR A 28 -5.64 16.21 -3.52
N PHE A 29 -5.10 16.65 -4.65
CA PHE A 29 -3.68 16.94 -4.80
C PHE A 29 -3.43 18.46 -4.79
N GLY A 30 -2.20 18.86 -4.47
CA GLY A 30 -1.82 20.28 -4.35
C GLY A 30 -1.87 21.07 -5.67
N ASP A 31 -1.90 20.37 -6.79
CA ASP A 31 -2.10 20.93 -8.14
C ASP A 31 -3.59 21.14 -8.48
N GLY A 32 -4.51 20.79 -7.57
CA GLY A 32 -5.95 20.87 -7.76
C GLY A 32 -6.56 19.64 -8.45
N THR A 33 -5.77 18.63 -8.80
CA THR A 33 -6.26 17.37 -9.35
C THR A 33 -7.08 16.62 -8.29
N VAL A 34 -8.18 16.00 -8.74
CA VAL A 34 -9.01 15.13 -7.91
C VAL A 34 -9.10 13.75 -8.54
N GLU A 35 -8.70 12.73 -7.80
CA GLU A 35 -8.78 11.33 -8.23
C GLU A 35 -9.86 10.60 -7.46
N GLN A 36 -10.76 9.94 -8.19
CA GLN A 36 -11.73 9.02 -7.59
C GLN A 36 -11.08 7.67 -7.36
N VAL A 37 -11.08 7.19 -6.13
CA VAL A 37 -10.53 5.87 -5.81
C VAL A 37 -11.57 4.81 -6.15
N THR A 38 -11.34 4.13 -7.27
CA THR A 38 -12.14 3.00 -7.76
C THR A 38 -11.67 1.67 -7.13
N PRO A 39 -12.44 0.58 -7.27
CA PRO A 39 -11.97 -0.75 -6.87
C PRO A 39 -10.64 -1.15 -7.53
N GLU A 40 -10.44 -0.82 -8.81
CA GLU A 40 -9.20 -1.13 -9.54
C GLU A 40 -8.00 -0.36 -8.99
N VAL A 41 -8.18 0.90 -8.60
CA VAL A 41 -7.12 1.70 -7.95
C VAL A 41 -6.74 1.10 -6.60
N ARG A 42 -7.73 0.61 -5.84
CA ARG A 42 -7.47 -0.08 -4.56
C ARG A 42 -6.68 -1.37 -4.75
N GLU A 43 -7.03 -2.18 -5.74
CA GLU A 43 -6.30 -3.43 -5.97
C GLU A 43 -4.87 -3.20 -6.45
N LYS A 44 -4.65 -2.19 -7.30
CA LYS A 44 -3.29 -1.76 -7.65
C LYS A 44 -2.52 -1.31 -6.41
N ALA A 45 -3.16 -0.54 -5.53
CA ALA A 45 -2.51 -0.08 -4.32
C ALA A 45 -2.19 -1.22 -3.34
N ARG A 46 -3.09 -2.21 -3.23
CA ARG A 46 -2.88 -3.44 -2.46
C ARG A 46 -1.68 -4.22 -3.01
N ALA A 47 -1.64 -4.46 -4.32
CA ALA A 47 -0.57 -5.20 -4.97
C ALA A 47 0.80 -4.52 -4.77
N PHE A 48 0.87 -3.20 -4.94
CA PHE A 48 2.11 -2.43 -4.69
C PHE A 48 2.60 -2.57 -3.26
N MET A 49 1.68 -2.46 -2.29
CA MET A 49 2.00 -2.54 -0.87
C MET A 49 2.43 -3.96 -0.48
N GLN A 50 1.78 -4.98 -1.01
CA GLN A 50 2.18 -6.37 -0.81
C GLN A 50 3.61 -6.61 -1.34
N GLN A 51 3.89 -6.20 -2.57
CA GLN A 51 5.24 -6.34 -3.16
C GLN A 51 6.30 -5.60 -2.35
N THR A 52 5.98 -4.40 -1.87
CA THR A 52 6.90 -3.61 -1.04
C THR A 52 7.15 -4.27 0.31
N LEU A 53 6.11 -4.79 0.96
CA LEU A 53 6.23 -5.51 2.22
C LEU A 53 7.05 -6.80 2.05
N GLU A 54 6.81 -7.57 0.99
CA GLU A 54 7.58 -8.79 0.70
C GLU A 54 9.06 -8.50 0.45
N ARG A 55 9.37 -7.41 -0.26
CA ARG A 55 10.76 -6.99 -0.55
C ARG A 55 11.47 -6.50 0.71
N ASP A 56 10.81 -5.66 1.49
CA ASP A 56 11.44 -4.89 2.58
C ASP A 56 11.18 -5.50 3.96
N TRP A 57 10.53 -6.66 4.04
CA TRP A 57 10.22 -7.25 5.33
C TRP A 57 11.50 -7.60 6.09
N PRO A 58 11.62 -7.16 7.35
CA PRO A 58 12.66 -7.66 8.22
C PRO A 58 12.59 -9.19 8.30
N GLY A 59 13.73 -9.88 8.25
CA GLY A 59 13.78 -11.35 8.20
C GLY A 59 13.03 -12.05 9.35
N TYR A 60 12.86 -11.39 10.50
CA TYR A 60 12.07 -11.94 11.61
C TYR A 60 10.58 -12.09 11.27
N ILE A 61 10.02 -11.29 10.35
CA ILE A 61 8.64 -11.43 9.92
C ILE A 61 8.45 -12.73 9.14
N GLY A 62 9.41 -13.11 8.30
CA GLY A 62 9.41 -14.42 7.62
C GLY A 62 9.35 -15.58 8.62
N GLY A 63 10.08 -15.47 9.75
CA GLY A 63 9.99 -16.42 10.86
C GLY A 63 8.60 -16.46 11.50
N LEU A 64 7.96 -15.30 11.71
CA LEU A 64 6.60 -15.24 12.26
C LEU A 64 5.53 -15.86 11.34
N ILE A 65 5.72 -15.81 10.02
CA ILE A 65 4.83 -16.49 9.06
C ILE A 65 5.06 -18.00 9.07
N ALA A 66 6.32 -18.43 9.03
CA ALA A 66 6.67 -19.84 9.10
C ALA A 66 6.16 -20.49 10.40
N ASP A 67 6.22 -19.76 11.52
CA ASP A 67 5.67 -20.15 12.82
C ASP A 67 4.14 -20.10 12.89
N GLY A 68 3.46 -19.63 11.83
CA GLY A 68 2.00 -19.47 11.78
C GLY A 68 1.44 -18.38 12.69
N LYS A 69 2.30 -17.51 13.25
CA LYS A 69 1.91 -16.41 14.14
C LYS A 69 1.34 -15.22 13.36
N ILE A 70 1.78 -15.04 12.12
CA ILE A 70 1.21 -14.10 11.16
C ILE A 70 0.65 -14.91 10.00
N ARG A 71 -0.57 -14.57 9.58
CA ARG A 71 -1.18 -15.11 8.36
C ARG A 71 -1.18 -14.03 7.29
N THR A 72 -0.57 -14.32 6.16
CA THR A 72 -0.76 -13.54 4.94
C THR A 72 -2.09 -13.96 4.31
N ALA A 73 -2.87 -12.98 3.88
CA ALA A 73 -4.15 -13.21 3.19
C ALA A 73 -3.92 -13.65 1.74
#